data_AF-A0A9Q0KGH2-F1
#
_entry.id   AF-A0A9Q0KGH2-F1
#
_cell.length_a   1.000
_cell.length_b   1.000
_cell.length_c   1.000
_cell.angle_alpha   90.00
_cell.angle_beta   90.00
_cell.angle_gamma   90.00
#
_symmetry.space_group_name_H-M   'P 1'
#
loop_
_entity.id
_entity.type
_entity.pdbx_description
1 polymer ?
#
loop_
_entity_poly.entity_id
_entity_poly.type
_entity_poly.pdbx_seq_one_letter_code
_entity_poly.pdbx_strand_id
1 'polypeptide(L)'
;MEKKKKKSRRSILALSVLLVAFEFILPGVTNAYEDLPPLNKEFCNYSVTIETTCTRGADTSNLVSLRFGDTKSNDIVVRRLNTKHVRMVDPLQPTVLDDVPRKPFQACTVDQFQVSGRCVESPVCYIYLKLRGSDDWRPGLAQVRVLSAPHLSSNYYYFRRYLPQHMWHGFDTCDKEVTPFGVKFKRKVFPNKTPKSIPIPILPP
;
A
#
# COMPACT_ATOMS: atom_id res chain seq x y z
N MET A 1 -54.53 34.52 36.11
CA MET A 1 -55.06 34.10 37.42
C MET A 1 -54.49 32.73 37.72
N GLU A 2 -53.47 32.63 38.57
CA GLU A 2 -52.97 31.33 39.01
C GLU A 2 -52.44 31.43 40.44
N LYS A 3 -53.21 30.88 41.37
CA LYS A 3 -52.76 30.59 42.74
C LYS A 3 -53.47 29.33 43.20
N LYS A 4 -52.74 28.22 43.31
CA LYS A 4 -53.00 27.23 44.36
C LYS A 4 -51.69 26.70 44.92
N LYS A 5 -51.79 26.38 46.22
CA LYS A 5 -50.78 26.29 47.26
C LYS A 5 -50.93 24.90 47.90
N LYS A 6 -49.84 24.15 48.10
CA LYS A 6 -49.72 23.04 49.09
C LYS A 6 -48.27 22.52 49.02
N LYS A 7 -47.36 22.79 49.99
CA LYS A 7 -47.25 22.35 51.40
C LYS A 7 -47.26 20.83 51.56
N SER A 8 -46.11 20.23 51.88
CA SER A 8 -45.90 19.47 53.13
C SER A 8 -44.47 18.92 53.23
N ARG A 9 -43.81 19.20 54.37
CA ARG A 9 -42.50 18.66 54.80
C ARG A 9 -42.71 17.33 55.54
N ARG A 10 -41.81 16.36 55.41
CA ARG A 10 -41.41 15.44 56.52
C ARG A 10 -39.97 14.96 56.35
N SER A 11 -39.10 15.38 57.27
CA SER A 11 -37.83 14.75 57.62
C SER A 11 -38.09 13.45 58.40
N ILE A 12 -37.30 12.39 58.18
CA ILE A 12 -36.92 11.42 59.22
C ILE A 12 -35.47 10.96 58.99
N LEU A 13 -34.69 11.05 60.06
CA LEU A 13 -33.29 10.67 60.25
C LEU A 13 -33.11 9.14 60.36
N ALA A 14 -31.91 8.63 60.04
CA ALA A 14 -31.13 7.60 60.79
C ALA A 14 -30.22 6.81 59.81
N LEU A 15 -28.89 6.93 59.90
CA LEU A 15 -28.03 6.09 60.76
C LEU A 15 -28.13 4.58 60.47
N SER A 16 -27.20 4.05 59.66
CA SER A 16 -26.58 2.75 59.91
C SER A 16 -25.31 2.59 59.08
N VAL A 17 -24.22 3.11 59.66
CA VAL A 17 -22.87 2.56 59.47
C VAL A 17 -22.90 1.14 60.02
N LEU A 18 -22.57 0.12 59.22
CA LEU A 18 -21.89 -1.13 59.62
C LEU A 18 -21.83 -2.15 58.46
N LEU A 19 -20.60 -2.59 58.15
CA LEU A 19 -20.20 -3.88 57.56
C LEU A 19 -20.59 -4.06 56.08
N VAL A 20 -19.67 -4.26 55.14
CA VAL A 20 -18.63 -5.31 55.13
C VAL A 20 -17.43 -4.82 54.31
N ALA A 21 -16.26 -4.84 54.93
CA ALA A 21 -14.98 -4.78 54.23
C ALA A 21 -14.85 -6.05 53.35
N PHE A 22 -14.93 -5.90 52.04
CA PHE A 22 -14.62 -6.96 51.10
C PHE A 22 -13.29 -6.62 50.43
N GLU A 23 -12.22 -6.93 51.16
CA GLU A 23 -10.90 -7.20 50.64
C GLU A 23 -11.01 -8.36 49.63
N PHE A 24 -11.11 -8.04 48.35
CA PHE A 24 -10.69 -8.94 47.28
C PHE A 24 -9.47 -8.34 46.60
N ILE A 25 -8.32 -8.66 47.20
CA ILE A 25 -7.03 -8.68 46.54
C ILE A 25 -7.17 -9.63 45.35
N LEU A 26 -7.41 -9.08 44.15
CA LEU A 26 -7.24 -9.84 42.92
C LEU A 26 -5.77 -9.72 42.50
N PRO A 27 -5.05 -10.85 42.44
CA PRO A 27 -3.65 -10.87 42.04
C PRO A 27 -3.53 -10.55 40.55
N GLY A 28 -2.57 -9.69 40.22
CA GLY A 28 -1.86 -9.70 38.95
C GLY A 28 -2.73 -9.56 37.70
N VAL A 29 -3.00 -8.31 37.29
CA VAL A 29 -3.19 -8.02 35.86
C VAL A 29 -1.82 -8.21 35.22
N THR A 30 -1.45 -9.45 34.92
CA THR A 30 -0.42 -9.71 33.92
C THR A 30 -1.02 -9.28 32.61
N ASN A 31 -0.53 -8.16 32.07
CA ASN A 31 -0.66 -7.87 30.65
C ASN A 31 0.01 -9.03 29.91
N ALA A 32 -0.77 -10.07 29.60
CA ALA A 32 -0.48 -10.92 28.48
C ALA A 32 -0.62 -10.00 27.26
N TYR A 33 0.47 -9.32 26.94
CA TYR A 33 0.75 -8.94 25.57
C TYR A 33 0.83 -10.27 24.83
N GLU A 34 -0.34 -10.78 24.41
CA GLU A 34 -0.40 -11.79 23.37
C GLU A 34 0.36 -11.17 22.22
N ASP A 35 1.55 -11.70 22.00
CA ASP A 35 2.35 -11.48 20.82
C ASP A 35 1.49 -11.97 19.65
N LEU A 36 0.66 -11.04 19.14
CA LEU A 36 -0.18 -11.28 17.99
C LEU A 36 0.74 -11.90 16.94
N PRO A 37 0.43 -13.11 16.45
CA PRO A 37 1.23 -13.73 15.40
C PRO A 37 1.38 -12.67 14.30
N PRO A 38 2.59 -12.47 13.74
CA PRO A 38 2.84 -11.36 12.82
C PRO A 38 1.72 -11.36 11.80
N LEU A 39 0.87 -10.33 11.87
CA LEU A 39 -0.34 -10.18 11.05
C LEU A 39 0.05 -10.66 9.67
N ASN A 40 -0.53 -11.78 9.23
CA ASN A 40 -0.29 -12.37 7.92
C ASN A 40 -0.19 -11.20 6.94
N LYS A 41 1.02 -10.91 6.42
CA LYS A 41 1.25 -9.67 5.67
C LYS A 41 0.19 -9.59 4.60
N GLU A 42 -0.78 -8.72 4.82
CA GLU A 42 -1.98 -8.70 4.00
C GLU A 42 -1.53 -8.43 2.57
N PHE A 43 -2.03 -9.25 1.64
CA PHE A 43 -1.82 -8.96 0.23
C PHE A 43 -2.80 -7.85 -0.14
N CYS A 44 -2.25 -6.72 -0.55
CA CYS A 44 -3.03 -5.60 -1.07
C CYS A 44 -3.16 -5.75 -2.58
N ASN A 45 -4.31 -5.32 -3.09
CA ASN A 45 -4.56 -5.19 -4.51
C ASN A 45 -4.32 -3.74 -4.94
N TYR A 46 -3.67 -3.62 -6.10
CA TYR A 46 -3.25 -2.37 -6.70
C TYR A 46 -3.78 -2.31 -8.12
N SER A 47 -4.22 -1.12 -8.52
CA SER A 47 -4.57 -0.81 -9.90
C SER A 47 -3.50 0.10 -10.48
N VAL A 48 -2.78 -0.38 -11.49
CA VAL A 48 -1.75 0.37 -12.18
C VAL A 48 -2.30 0.84 -13.51
N THR A 49 -2.38 2.15 -13.71
CA THR A 49 -2.81 2.76 -14.97
C THR A 49 -1.59 3.25 -15.72
N ILE A 50 -1.45 2.88 -16.99
CA ILE A 50 -0.37 3.31 -17.87
C ILE A 50 -1.00 3.82 -19.17
N GLU A 51 -0.74 5.07 -19.50
CA GLU A 51 -1.06 5.66 -20.79
C GLU A 51 0.13 5.51 -21.72
N THR A 52 -0.09 5.08 -22.95
CA THR A 52 0.92 5.10 -24.02
C THR A 52 0.66 6.29 -24.93
N THR A 53 1.72 7.03 -25.27
CA THR A 53 1.58 8.24 -26.08
C THR A 53 1.04 7.95 -27.49
N CYS A 54 0.45 8.97 -28.12
CA CYS A 54 -0.03 8.91 -29.50
C CYS A 54 1.05 9.04 -30.57
N THR A 55 2.33 8.97 -30.21
CA THR A 55 3.42 9.06 -31.18
C THR A 55 3.50 7.78 -32.00
N ARG A 56 3.73 7.91 -33.30
CA ARG A 56 3.93 6.75 -34.18
C ARG A 56 5.11 5.91 -33.68
N GLY A 57 4.90 4.61 -33.49
CA GLY A 57 5.90 3.68 -32.96
C GLY A 57 6.08 3.75 -31.44
N ALA A 58 5.22 4.46 -30.72
CA ALA A 58 5.24 4.51 -29.25
C ALA A 58 4.72 3.22 -28.59
N ASP A 59 4.14 2.29 -29.35
CA ASP A 59 3.58 1.04 -28.86
C ASP A 59 4.66 -0.01 -28.57
N THR A 60 4.29 -1.06 -27.83
CA THR A 60 5.18 -2.21 -27.66
C THR A 60 4.43 -3.53 -27.56
N SER A 61 5.08 -4.60 -28.04
CA SER A 61 4.66 -5.99 -27.80
C SER A 61 5.44 -6.65 -26.68
N ASN A 62 6.51 -6.00 -26.24
CA ASN A 62 7.53 -6.61 -25.41
C ASN A 62 7.08 -6.69 -23.95
N LEU A 63 7.82 -7.48 -23.18
CA LEU A 63 7.55 -7.63 -21.77
C LEU A 63 7.95 -6.37 -21.03
N VAL A 64 6.98 -5.76 -20.35
CA VAL A 64 7.20 -4.63 -19.45
C VAL A 64 7.16 -5.14 -18.01
N SER A 65 8.24 -4.88 -17.27
CA SER A 65 8.30 -5.06 -15.83
C SER A 65 8.02 -3.73 -15.12
N LEU A 66 7.40 -3.81 -13.95
CA LEU A 66 7.05 -2.67 -13.11
C LEU A 66 7.62 -2.87 -11.72
N ARG A 67 8.11 -1.80 -11.12
CA ARG A 67 8.51 -1.74 -9.72
C ARG A 67 7.97 -0.45 -9.09
N PHE A 68 7.33 -0.55 -7.94
CA PHE A 68 6.84 0.62 -7.20
C PHE A 68 6.94 0.37 -5.70
N GLY A 69 6.77 1.42 -4.90
CA GLY A 69 6.72 1.31 -3.45
C GLY A 69 6.70 2.66 -2.74
N ASP A 70 6.89 2.59 -1.43
CA ASP A 70 6.75 3.71 -0.50
C ASP A 70 8.09 4.16 0.10
N THR A 71 8.05 5.23 0.91
CA THR A 71 9.25 5.77 1.58
C THR A 71 9.90 4.77 2.55
N LYS A 72 9.12 3.78 3.03
CA LYS A 72 9.59 2.73 3.94
C LYS A 72 10.23 1.56 3.21
N SER A 73 10.44 1.67 1.89
CA SER A 73 11.03 0.63 1.05
C SER A 73 10.18 -0.65 0.98
N ASN A 74 8.86 -0.52 1.10
CA ASN A 74 7.95 -1.61 0.75
C ASN A 74 7.86 -1.70 -0.78
N ASP A 75 8.80 -2.43 -1.38
CA ASP A 75 8.87 -2.58 -2.83
C ASP A 75 8.06 -3.78 -3.34
N ILE A 76 7.28 -3.52 -4.38
CA ILE A 76 6.54 -4.50 -5.16
C ILE A 76 7.16 -4.53 -6.55
N VAL A 77 7.54 -5.73 -7.01
CA VAL A 77 8.12 -5.95 -8.33
C VAL A 77 7.24 -6.89 -9.12
N VAL A 78 6.69 -6.39 -10.21
CA VAL A 78 5.89 -7.14 -11.17
C VAL A 78 6.77 -7.46 -12.38
N ARG A 79 7.05 -8.73 -12.60
CA ARG A 79 7.93 -9.15 -13.70
C ARG A 79 7.30 -8.94 -15.07
N ARG A 80 5.99 -9.14 -15.19
CA ARG A 80 5.25 -8.99 -16.43
C ARG A 80 3.90 -8.35 -16.14
N LEU A 81 3.62 -7.21 -16.76
CA LEU A 81 2.27 -6.65 -16.80
C LEU A 81 1.47 -7.39 -17.88
N ASN A 82 0.63 -8.34 -17.51
CA ASN A 82 -0.12 -9.18 -18.44
C ASN A 82 -1.51 -9.61 -17.95
N THR A 83 -2.37 -8.70 -17.47
CA THR A 83 -3.76 -9.10 -17.22
C THR A 83 -4.77 -7.96 -17.11
N LYS A 84 -5.96 -8.24 -17.69
CA LYS A 84 -7.25 -7.54 -17.67
C LYS A 84 -7.26 -6.09 -18.17
N HIS A 85 -7.58 -5.95 -19.45
CA HIS A 85 -7.87 -4.68 -20.11
C HIS A 85 -9.12 -4.06 -19.51
N VAL A 86 -8.98 -2.85 -18.98
CA VAL A 86 -10.11 -1.93 -18.85
C VAL A 86 -9.74 -0.73 -19.71
N ARG A 87 -10.44 -0.58 -20.83
CA ARG A 87 -10.28 0.57 -21.73
C ARG A 87 -11.07 1.72 -21.12
N MET A 88 -10.42 2.83 -20.77
CA MET A 88 -11.09 4.13 -20.79
C MET A 88 -10.60 4.85 -22.04
N VAL A 89 -11.46 4.91 -23.05
CA VAL A 89 -11.21 5.74 -24.23
C VAL A 89 -12.36 6.72 -24.33
N ASP A 90 -11.96 7.98 -24.46
CA ASP A 90 -12.77 9.17 -24.70
C ASP A 90 -13.48 9.78 -23.48
N PRO A 91 -13.10 11.02 -23.06
CA PRO A 91 -13.88 11.83 -22.11
C PRO A 91 -15.32 12.11 -22.55
N LEU A 92 -15.65 11.91 -23.84
CA LEU A 92 -16.93 12.30 -24.42
C LEU A 92 -17.93 11.15 -24.62
N GLN A 93 -17.52 9.86 -24.55
CA GLN A 93 -18.42 8.71 -24.69
C GLN A 93 -17.96 7.50 -23.84
N PRO A 94 -18.52 7.28 -22.64
CA PRO A 94 -18.07 6.25 -21.73
C PRO A 94 -18.84 4.92 -21.94
N THR A 95 -18.59 4.18 -23.02
CA THR A 95 -19.12 2.80 -23.13
C THR A 95 -18.28 1.95 -24.07
N VAL A 96 -17.64 0.88 -23.58
CA VAL A 96 -18.11 -0.52 -23.64
C VAL A 96 -17.06 -1.39 -22.94
N LEU A 97 -17.51 -2.16 -21.95
CA LEU A 97 -16.77 -3.24 -21.31
C LEU A 97 -16.77 -4.45 -22.27
N ASP A 98 -15.76 -4.53 -23.14
CA ASP A 98 -15.50 -5.75 -23.90
C ASP A 98 -14.46 -6.59 -23.16
N ASP A 99 -14.84 -7.78 -22.71
CA ASP A 99 -13.95 -8.84 -22.20
C ASP A 99 -13.03 -9.42 -23.32
N VAL A 100 -12.74 -8.65 -24.37
CA VAL A 100 -11.86 -9.04 -25.46
C VAL A 100 -10.41 -8.78 -25.04
N PRO A 101 -9.54 -9.81 -24.99
CA PRO A 101 -8.11 -9.61 -24.76
C PRO A 101 -7.54 -8.73 -25.88
N ARG A 102 -7.15 -7.49 -25.56
CA ARG A 102 -6.48 -6.59 -26.50
C ARG A 102 -4.97 -6.68 -26.28
N LYS A 103 -4.18 -6.33 -27.28
CA LYS A 103 -2.73 -6.19 -27.05
C LYS A 103 -2.53 -5.00 -26.08
N PRO A 104 -1.79 -5.13 -24.97
CA PRO A 104 -1.48 -4.00 -24.10
C PRO A 104 -0.48 -3.05 -24.77
N PHE A 105 -0.33 -1.85 -24.21
CA PHE A 105 0.67 -0.84 -24.59
C PHE A 105 0.57 -0.41 -26.06
N GLN A 106 -0.66 -0.26 -26.56
CA GLN A 106 -0.89 0.27 -27.89
C GLN A 106 -0.77 1.79 -27.90
N ALA A 107 -0.39 2.37 -29.03
CA ALA A 107 -0.33 3.82 -29.16
C ALA A 107 -1.74 4.42 -28.93
N CYS A 108 -1.79 5.57 -28.25
CA CYS A 108 -3.05 6.23 -27.85
C CYS A 108 -3.99 5.40 -26.96
N THR A 109 -3.48 4.45 -26.18
CA THR A 109 -4.32 3.70 -25.23
C THR A 109 -3.92 3.94 -23.79
N VAL A 110 -4.94 3.88 -22.93
CA VAL A 110 -4.80 3.80 -21.48
C VAL A 110 -5.07 2.35 -21.09
N ASP A 111 -4.05 1.70 -20.54
CA ASP A 111 -4.12 0.33 -20.05
C ASP A 111 -4.15 0.34 -18.51
N GLN A 112 -5.05 -0.44 -17.93
CA GLN A 112 -5.16 -0.63 -16.50
C GLN A 112 -4.81 -2.09 -16.15
N PHE A 113 -3.97 -2.28 -15.14
CA PHE A 113 -3.49 -3.59 -14.71
C PHE A 113 -3.81 -3.80 -13.23
N GLN A 114 -4.30 -4.99 -12.89
CA GLN A 114 -4.49 -5.40 -11.50
C GLN A 114 -3.26 -6.15 -11.01
N VAL A 115 -2.68 -5.69 -9.91
CA VAL A 115 -1.46 -6.23 -9.32
C VAL A 115 -1.73 -6.55 -7.85
N SER A 116 -1.33 -7.73 -7.40
CA SER A 116 -1.33 -8.08 -5.98
C SER A 116 0.10 -8.10 -5.43
N GLY A 117 0.26 -7.65 -4.18
CA GLY A 117 1.58 -7.59 -3.54
C GLY A 117 1.47 -7.27 -2.06
N ARG A 118 2.61 -7.11 -1.39
CA ARG A 118 2.63 -6.66 0.01
C ARG A 118 1.99 -5.29 0.11
N CYS A 119 1.20 -5.03 1.15
CA CYS A 119 0.66 -3.70 1.43
C CYS A 119 1.78 -2.67 1.65
N VAL A 120 1.60 -1.48 1.07
CA VAL A 120 2.38 -0.29 1.39
C VAL A 120 1.87 0.32 2.70
N GLU A 121 2.75 0.95 3.46
CA GLU A 121 2.42 1.58 4.74
C GLU A 121 2.47 3.11 4.66
N SER A 122 2.79 3.66 3.50
CA SER A 122 2.88 5.09 3.21
C SER A 122 2.55 5.33 1.74
N PRO A 123 2.24 6.57 1.33
CA PRO A 123 1.91 6.85 -0.06
C PRO A 123 3.00 6.37 -1.02
N VAL A 124 2.58 5.74 -2.12
CA VAL A 124 3.50 5.31 -3.18
C VAL A 124 4.22 6.53 -3.73
N CYS A 125 5.54 6.55 -3.61
CA CYS A 125 6.37 7.71 -3.94
C CYS A 125 7.45 7.43 -4.99
N TYR A 126 7.58 6.18 -5.45
CA TYR A 126 8.40 5.87 -6.62
C TYR A 126 7.75 4.83 -7.52
N ILE A 127 8.08 4.93 -8.80
CA ILE A 127 7.71 3.97 -9.85
C ILE A 127 8.86 3.81 -10.83
N TYR A 128 9.11 2.59 -11.27
CA TYR A 128 10.07 2.25 -12.30
C TYR A 128 9.44 1.26 -13.27
N LEU A 129 9.65 1.53 -14.56
CA LEU A 129 9.28 0.65 -15.66
C LEU A 129 10.57 0.12 -16.28
N LYS A 130 10.52 -1.13 -16.75
CA LYS A 130 11.62 -1.75 -17.46
C LYS A 130 11.08 -2.46 -18.69
N LEU A 131 11.50 -2.00 -19.86
CA LEU A 131 11.20 -2.65 -21.13
C LEU A 131 12.20 -3.79 -21.36
N ARG A 132 11.69 -5.00 -21.61
CA ARG A 132 12.50 -6.16 -21.99
C ARG A 132 12.24 -6.49 -23.46
N GLY A 133 12.91 -5.74 -24.32
CA GLY A 133 12.91 -5.94 -25.78
C GLY A 133 13.55 -4.75 -26.48
N SER A 134 13.47 -4.74 -27.80
CA SER A 134 14.15 -3.77 -28.68
C SER A 134 13.23 -2.65 -29.20
N ASP A 135 11.95 -2.63 -28.80
CA ASP A 135 11.00 -1.61 -29.23
C ASP A 135 11.31 -0.25 -28.58
N ASP A 136 10.96 0.84 -29.25
CA ASP A 136 11.03 2.19 -28.70
C ASP A 136 9.72 2.57 -27.99
N TRP A 137 9.39 1.84 -26.92
CA TRP A 137 8.15 2.11 -26.17
C TRP A 137 8.18 3.50 -25.51
N ARG A 138 7.12 4.30 -25.71
CA ARG A 138 6.98 5.64 -25.14
C ARG A 138 5.71 5.76 -24.29
N PRO A 139 5.78 5.49 -22.98
CA PRO A 139 4.68 5.76 -22.07
C PRO A 139 4.48 7.26 -21.89
N GLY A 140 3.21 7.67 -21.78
CA GLY A 140 2.77 9.03 -21.50
C GLY A 140 2.79 9.29 -20.00
N LEU A 141 1.89 8.65 -19.28
CA LEU A 141 1.79 8.73 -17.82
C LEU A 141 1.61 7.36 -17.18
N ALA A 142 1.94 7.26 -15.91
CA ALA A 142 1.63 6.10 -15.09
C ALA A 142 1.08 6.54 -13.71
N GLN A 143 0.20 5.73 -13.14
CA GLN A 143 -0.35 5.92 -11.81
C GLN A 143 -0.52 4.58 -11.10
N VAL A 144 -0.20 4.52 -9.81
CA VAL A 144 -0.50 3.37 -8.95
C VAL A 144 -1.59 3.76 -7.97
N ARG A 145 -2.72 3.05 -8.02
CA ARG A 145 -3.81 3.19 -7.05
C ARG A 145 -3.83 2.00 -6.11
N VAL A 146 -3.89 2.27 -4.81
CA VAL A 146 -4.06 1.23 -3.79
C VAL A 146 -5.55 1.02 -3.59
N LEU A 147 -6.09 -0.15 -3.94
CA LEU A 147 -7.53 -0.37 -3.93
C LEU A 147 -8.11 -0.35 -2.51
N SER A 148 -7.39 -0.94 -1.56
CA SER A 148 -7.82 -0.99 -0.15
C SER A 148 -7.68 0.35 0.59
N ALA A 149 -6.75 1.19 0.15
CA ALA A 149 -6.37 2.42 0.86
C ALA A 149 -6.05 3.56 -0.12
N PRO A 150 -7.06 4.23 -0.71
CA PRO A 150 -6.86 5.21 -1.78
C PRO A 150 -5.93 6.37 -1.42
N HIS A 151 -5.86 6.76 -0.15
CA HIS A 151 -4.96 7.80 0.37
C HIS A 151 -3.47 7.43 0.28
N LEU A 152 -3.13 6.15 0.08
CA LEU A 152 -1.76 5.68 -0.15
C LEU A 152 -1.41 5.59 -1.65
N SER A 153 -2.32 6.00 -2.53
CA SER A 153 -2.09 6.00 -3.98
C SER A 153 -1.04 7.03 -4.39
N SER A 154 -0.41 6.81 -5.54
CA SER A 154 0.56 7.75 -6.09
C SER A 154 -0.11 8.90 -6.81
N ASN A 155 0.64 10.00 -6.94
CA ASN A 155 0.40 11.00 -7.97
C ASN A 155 0.68 10.44 -9.37
N TYR A 156 0.37 11.23 -10.40
CA TYR A 156 0.70 10.90 -11.78
C TYR A 156 2.21 11.07 -12.04
N TYR A 157 2.80 10.07 -12.72
CA TYR A 157 4.18 10.09 -13.16
C TYR A 157 4.23 10.26 -14.68
N TYR A 158 4.81 11.36 -15.16
CA TYR A 158 4.84 11.70 -16.58
C TYR A 158 6.14 11.27 -17.24
N PHE A 159 6.15 10.14 -17.92
CA PHE A 159 7.32 9.64 -18.63
C PHE A 159 7.59 10.45 -19.90
N ARG A 160 6.63 10.49 -20.84
CA ARG A 160 6.68 11.22 -22.13
C ARG A 160 8.02 11.12 -22.89
N ARG A 161 8.78 10.04 -22.70
CA ARG A 161 10.10 9.76 -23.30
C ARG A 161 10.20 8.28 -23.63
N TYR A 162 11.01 7.94 -24.63
CA TYR A 162 11.31 6.55 -24.97
C TYR A 162 12.06 5.88 -23.82
N LEU A 163 11.65 4.68 -23.43
CA LEU A 163 12.35 3.96 -22.38
C LEU A 163 13.67 3.36 -22.90
N PRO A 164 14.75 3.43 -22.11
CA PRO A 164 15.96 2.69 -22.42
C PRO A 164 15.70 1.18 -22.31
N GLN A 165 16.31 0.43 -23.22
CA GLN A 165 16.16 -1.02 -23.28
C GLN A 165 16.86 -1.70 -22.09
N HIS A 166 16.23 -2.73 -21.53
CA HIS A 166 16.78 -3.60 -20.47
C HIS A 166 17.16 -2.91 -19.14
N MET A 167 16.83 -1.63 -18.97
CA MET A 167 17.14 -0.85 -17.76
C MET A 167 15.85 -0.39 -17.04
N TRP A 168 15.94 -0.22 -15.71
CA TRP A 168 14.87 0.40 -14.93
C TRP A 168 14.90 1.91 -15.13
N HIS A 169 13.77 2.48 -15.55
CA HIS A 169 13.61 3.92 -15.77
C HIS A 169 12.33 4.41 -15.08
N GLY A 170 12.38 5.56 -14.41
CA GLY A 170 11.22 6.08 -13.70
C GLY A 170 11.54 7.20 -12.72
N PHE A 171 10.67 7.35 -11.73
CA PHE A 171 10.65 8.48 -10.80
C PHE A 171 10.75 7.99 -9.36
N ASP A 172 11.53 8.71 -8.56
CA ASP A 172 11.62 8.52 -7.11
C ASP A 172 11.52 9.88 -6.43
N THR A 173 10.30 10.19 -6.00
CA THR A 173 9.90 11.44 -5.34
C THR A 173 9.64 11.21 -3.86
N CYS A 174 10.20 10.16 -3.26
CA CYS A 174 10.11 9.96 -1.83
C CYS A 174 10.90 11.04 -1.09
N ASP A 175 10.41 11.44 0.08
CA ASP A 175 11.12 12.38 0.93
C ASP A 175 12.50 11.84 1.29
N LYS A 176 13.54 12.61 0.94
CA LYS A 176 14.93 12.31 1.25
C LYS A 176 15.43 13.36 2.22
N GLU A 177 16.14 12.94 3.26
CA GLU A 177 16.84 13.89 4.12
C GLU A 177 18.08 14.36 3.36
N VAL A 178 18.10 15.63 2.94
CA VAL A 178 19.31 16.25 2.38
C VAL A 178 20.15 16.72 3.56
N THR A 179 21.26 16.05 3.82
CA THR A 179 22.25 16.47 4.82
C THR A 179 23.40 17.21 4.13
N PRO A 180 24.20 18.02 4.84
CA PRO A 180 25.41 18.63 4.27
C PRO A 180 26.39 17.60 3.67
N PHE A 181 26.30 16.33 4.09
CA PHE A 181 27.11 15.21 3.60
C PHE A 181 26.47 14.46 2.42
N GLY A 182 25.34 14.96 1.90
CA GLY A 182 24.61 14.37 0.78
C GLY A 182 23.21 13.87 1.14
N VAL A 183 22.57 13.26 0.14
CA VAL A 183 21.19 12.75 0.22
C VAL A 183 21.16 11.47 1.04
N LYS A 184 20.59 11.53 2.24
CA LYS A 184 20.40 10.39 3.13
C LYS A 184 19.06 9.73 2.83
N PHE A 185 19.13 8.52 2.28
CA PHE A 185 17.97 7.65 2.12
C PHE A 185 17.70 6.95 3.46
N LYS A 186 16.50 7.12 4.03
CA LYS A 186 16.04 6.34 5.19
C LYS A 186 15.69 4.91 4.78
N ARG A 187 16.67 4.12 4.31
CA ARG A 187 16.43 2.69 4.11
C ARG A 187 16.44 1.98 5.46
N LYS A 188 15.38 1.24 5.78
CA LYS A 188 15.41 0.28 6.88
C LYS A 188 16.41 -0.82 6.50
N VAL A 189 17.60 -0.80 7.11
CA VAL A 189 18.50 -1.95 7.09
C VAL A 189 17.82 -3.03 7.91
N PHE A 190 17.42 -4.15 7.29
CA PHE A 190 16.91 -5.30 8.03
C PHE A 190 17.99 -5.75 9.02
N PRO A 191 17.67 -5.93 10.32
CA PRO A 191 18.62 -6.54 11.23
C PRO A 191 18.96 -7.93 10.68
N ASN A 192 20.25 -8.19 10.47
CA ASN A 192 20.74 -9.52 10.10
C ASN A 192 20.18 -10.51 11.12
N LYS A 193 19.35 -11.45 10.65
CA LYS A 193 19.00 -12.62 11.45
C LYS A 193 20.29 -13.38 11.67
N THR A 194 20.85 -13.29 12.88
CA THR A 194 21.94 -14.17 13.31
C THR A 194 21.48 -15.62 13.13
N PRO A 195 22.26 -16.48 12.45
CA PRO A 195 21.89 -17.88 12.30
C PRO A 195 21.81 -18.51 13.69
N LYS A 196 20.63 -19.03 14.06
CA LYS A 196 20.46 -19.85 15.27
C LYS A 196 21.33 -21.09 15.06
N SER A 197 22.31 -21.28 15.93
CA SER A 197 23.11 -22.50 15.99
C SER A 197 22.19 -23.69 16.28
N ILE A 198 22.16 -24.65 15.36
CA ILE A 198 21.42 -25.91 15.51
C ILE A 198 22.15 -26.74 16.60
N PRO A 199 21.48 -27.19 17.67
CA PRO A 199 22.09 -28.10 18.63
C PRO A 199 22.35 -29.45 17.97
N ILE A 200 23.58 -29.95 18.10
CA ILE A 200 24.00 -31.27 17.62
C ILE A 200 23.32 -32.34 18.49
N PRO A 201 22.62 -33.34 17.92
CA PRO A 201 22.06 -34.45 18.69
C PRO A 201 23.19 -35.30 19.30
N ILE A 202 23.15 -35.48 20.62
CA ILE A 202 24.04 -36.40 21.33
C ILE A 202 23.48 -37.81 21.11
N LEU A 203 24.32 -38.70 20.56
CA LEU A 203 24.00 -40.11 20.38
C LEU A 203 24.15 -40.83 21.74
N PRO A 204 23.16 -41.61 22.21
CA PRO A 204 23.31 -42.42 23.42
C PRO A 204 24.27 -43.62 23.19
N PRO A 205 24.84 -44.18 24.29
CA PRO A 205 25.91 -45.18 24.24
C PRO A 205 25.52 -46.54 23.67
#